data_AF-A0A1X0WLS0-F1
#
_entry.id   AF-A0A1X0WLS0-F1
#
_cell.length_a   1.000
_cell.length_b   1.000
_cell.length_c   1.000
_cell.angle_alpha   90.00
_cell.angle_beta   90.00
_cell.angle_gamma   90.00
#
_symmetry.space_group_name_H-M   'P 1'
#
loop_
_entity.id
_entity.type
_entity.pdbx_description
1 polymer ?
#
loop_
_entity_poly.entity_id
_entity_poly.type
_entity_poly.pdbx_seq_one_letter_code
_entity_poly.pdbx_strand_id
1 'polypeptide(L)'
;MKRIFLFLKSHWKIILFELVFIALYVASSFCIDSLQTENFKMLSIVFSAEFFVAMIVGIPTVYSWFHYKKISDSEIEDSHYDNKLQLLQNVDELLEVYKNKGEVRKIGIEIEDFLISLDNQYTQKQEVLKPRDKFLNIYYRFIREKISTDEESIESEERDSESQEKSSNISSNSSSSSLIENEDEQENPIQVVKTKVSRELGVPTKNIRYSKNYEDDAIKDGLNWTTWFTIGKNTIDKLQDEDKQIFITNVNGEDIKFQIQGKDLKDIISEGKPRKRRRAGKEVYDLFFGQDFEGNFVEGRHKIDLQKYNIKRL
;
A
#
# COMPACT_ATOMS: atom_id res chain seq x y z
N MET A 1 -46.09 -6.56 -10.91
CA MET A 1 -46.22 -5.38 -10.03
C MET A 1 -44.90 -4.80 -9.53
N LYS A 2 -43.96 -5.58 -8.95
CA LYS A 2 -42.66 -5.04 -8.45
C LYS A 2 -41.83 -4.27 -9.50
N ARG A 3 -41.80 -4.71 -10.76
CA ARG A 3 -41.06 -4.04 -11.86
C ARG A 3 -41.68 -2.70 -12.28
N ILE A 4 -43.02 -2.60 -12.30
CA ILE A 4 -43.75 -1.37 -12.63
C ILE A 4 -43.54 -0.33 -11.53
N PHE A 5 -43.55 -0.75 -10.26
CA PHE A 5 -43.27 0.13 -9.13
C PHE A 5 -41.84 0.67 -9.14
N LEU A 6 -40.85 -0.15 -9.52
CA LEU A 6 -39.46 0.30 -9.70
C LEU A 6 -39.31 1.29 -10.86
N PHE A 7 -40.03 1.08 -11.97
CA PHE A 7 -40.04 1.98 -13.12
C PHE A 7 -40.65 3.35 -12.75
N LEU A 8 -41.81 3.36 -12.07
CA LEU A 8 -42.43 4.59 -11.56
C LEU A 8 -41.53 5.32 -10.54
N LYS A 9 -40.86 4.60 -9.64
CA LYS A 9 -39.97 5.22 -8.64
C LYS A 9 -38.72 5.83 -9.27
N SER A 10 -38.16 5.20 -10.30
CA SER A 10 -36.96 5.68 -10.98
C SER A 10 -37.25 6.82 -11.95
N HIS A 11 -38.42 6.82 -12.61
CA HIS A 11 -38.70 7.71 -13.76
C HIS A 11 -39.84 8.72 -13.48
N TRP A 12 -40.29 8.86 -12.22
CA TRP A 12 -41.37 9.79 -11.82
C TRP A 12 -41.17 11.23 -12.32
N LYS A 13 -39.93 11.71 -12.37
CA LYS A 13 -39.60 13.06 -12.86
C LYS A 13 -39.95 13.25 -14.34
N ILE A 14 -39.81 12.21 -15.15
CA ILE A 14 -40.14 12.24 -16.59
C ILE A 14 -41.66 12.26 -16.75
N ILE A 15 -42.36 11.40 -16.01
CA ILE A 15 -43.83 11.33 -16.01
C ILE A 15 -44.43 12.68 -15.60
N LEU A 16 -43.87 13.32 -14.57
CA LEU A 16 -44.27 14.66 -14.15
C LEU A 16 -44.04 15.70 -15.25
N PHE A 17 -42.87 15.68 -15.89
CA PHE A 17 -42.52 16.60 -16.97
C PHE A 17 -43.46 16.46 -18.16
N GLU A 18 -43.75 15.21 -18.57
CA GLU A 18 -44.68 14.91 -19.67
C GLU A 18 -46.10 15.39 -19.37
N LEU A 19 -46.57 15.23 -18.12
CA LEU A 19 -47.85 15.78 -17.66
C LEU A 19 -47.91 17.31 -17.73
N VAL A 20 -46.83 18.00 -17.38
CA VAL A 20 -46.75 19.47 -17.52
C VAL A 20 -46.84 19.89 -18.98
N PHE A 21 -46.16 19.19 -19.89
CA PHE A 21 -46.23 19.47 -21.33
C PHE A 21 -47.62 19.20 -21.92
N ILE A 22 -48.29 18.12 -21.50
CA ILE A 22 -49.67 17.84 -21.88
C ILE A 22 -50.61 18.94 -21.40
N ALA A 23 -50.50 19.36 -20.14
CA ALA A 23 -51.32 20.44 -19.58
C ALA A 23 -51.07 21.77 -20.30
N LEU A 24 -49.81 22.09 -20.61
CA LEU A 24 -49.43 23.30 -21.33
C LEU A 24 -49.94 23.26 -22.79
N TYR A 25 -49.89 22.10 -23.45
CA TYR A 25 -50.46 21.89 -24.78
C TYR A 25 -51.99 22.09 -24.79
N VAL A 26 -52.72 21.45 -23.88
CA VAL A 26 -54.18 21.55 -23.78
C VAL A 26 -54.61 22.99 -23.47
N ALA A 27 -53.94 23.66 -22.53
CA ALA A 27 -54.22 25.06 -22.19
C ALA A 27 -53.93 26.00 -23.36
N SER A 28 -52.83 25.77 -24.10
CA SER A 28 -52.45 26.59 -25.25
C SER A 28 -53.39 26.36 -26.44
N SER A 29 -53.78 25.11 -26.72
CA SER A 29 -54.75 24.76 -27.77
C SER A 29 -56.12 25.38 -27.49
N PHE A 30 -56.60 25.30 -26.25
CA PHE A 30 -57.86 25.93 -25.85
C PHE A 30 -57.82 27.46 -25.99
N CYS A 31 -56.69 28.07 -25.62
CA CYS A 31 -56.48 29.51 -25.76
C CYS A 31 -56.46 29.93 -27.24
N ILE A 32 -55.75 29.20 -28.10
CA ILE A 32 -55.66 29.43 -29.55
C ILE A 32 -57.02 29.25 -30.23
N ASP A 33 -57.80 28.23 -29.86
CA ASP A 33 -59.15 28.01 -30.38
C ASP A 33 -60.11 29.14 -29.97
N SER A 34 -59.93 29.74 -28.78
CA SER A 34 -60.72 30.89 -28.33
C SER A 34 -60.35 32.21 -29.00
N LEU A 35 -59.11 32.34 -29.50
CA LEU A 35 -58.56 33.54 -30.14
C LEU A 35 -58.37 33.30 -31.66
N GLN A 36 -59.45 33.03 -32.39
CA GLN A 36 -59.44 32.94 -33.85
C GLN A 36 -59.11 34.29 -34.51
N THR A 37 -57.83 34.64 -34.56
CA THR A 37 -57.30 35.77 -35.33
C THR A 37 -56.17 35.30 -36.24
N GLU A 38 -56.15 35.78 -37.49
CA GLU A 38 -55.27 35.30 -38.57
C GLU A 38 -53.76 35.33 -38.25
N ASN A 39 -53.35 36.10 -37.23
CA ASN A 39 -51.96 36.26 -36.80
C ASN A 39 -51.36 35.04 -36.08
N PHE A 40 -52.14 34.02 -35.73
CA PHE A 40 -51.67 32.85 -34.98
C PHE A 40 -51.47 31.56 -35.82
N LYS A 41 -51.55 31.63 -37.15
CA LYS A 41 -51.32 30.45 -38.04
C LYS A 41 -49.98 29.76 -37.82
N MET A 42 -48.90 30.52 -37.56
CA MET A 42 -47.59 29.97 -37.21
C MET A 42 -47.61 29.18 -35.88
N LEU A 43 -48.38 29.64 -34.89
CA LEU A 43 -48.49 29.00 -33.58
C LEU A 43 -49.30 27.70 -33.65
N SER A 44 -50.34 27.65 -34.50
CA SER A 44 -51.13 26.44 -34.76
C SER A 44 -50.30 25.31 -35.39
N ILE A 45 -49.29 25.64 -36.22
CA ILE A 45 -48.37 24.63 -36.80
C ILE A 45 -47.45 24.03 -35.73
N VAL A 46 -46.93 24.87 -34.82
CA VAL A 46 -46.07 24.43 -33.69
C VAL A 46 -46.88 23.65 -32.64
N PHE A 47 -48.17 23.94 -32.48
CA PHE A 47 -49.11 23.18 -31.62
C PHE A 47 -49.95 22.16 -32.39
N SER A 48 -49.46 21.70 -33.55
CA SER A 48 -50.10 20.57 -34.24
C SER A 48 -49.97 19.28 -33.43
N ALA A 49 -50.97 18.41 -33.55
CA ALA A 49 -50.93 17.09 -32.91
C ALA A 49 -49.69 16.28 -33.32
N GLU A 50 -49.23 16.46 -34.57
CA GLU A 50 -48.04 15.81 -35.13
C GLU A 50 -46.75 16.27 -34.44
N PHE A 51 -46.59 17.57 -34.21
CA PHE A 51 -45.44 18.11 -33.49
C PHE A 51 -45.43 17.70 -32.02
N PHE A 52 -46.61 17.65 -31.38
CA PHE A 52 -46.75 17.20 -30.00
C PHE A 52 -46.42 15.71 -29.83
N VAL A 53 -46.90 14.86 -30.73
CA VAL A 53 -46.54 13.43 -30.76
C VAL A 53 -45.02 13.25 -31.00
N ALA A 54 -44.43 14.04 -31.90
CA ALA A 54 -42.98 14.01 -32.13
C ALA A 54 -42.18 14.42 -30.88
N MET A 55 -42.64 15.41 -30.11
CA MET A 55 -42.02 15.80 -28.84
C MET A 55 -42.17 14.72 -27.75
N ILE A 56 -43.35 14.12 -27.63
CA ILE A 56 -43.61 13.01 -26.70
C ILE A 56 -42.72 11.80 -27.01
N VAL A 57 -42.42 11.52 -28.27
CA VAL A 57 -41.53 10.39 -28.64
C VAL A 57 -40.05 10.79 -28.55
N GLY A 58 -39.71 12.03 -28.90
CA GLY A 58 -38.34 12.55 -28.94
C GLY A 58 -37.71 12.74 -27.56
N ILE A 59 -38.47 13.23 -26.58
CA ILE A 59 -37.94 13.49 -25.23
C ILE A 59 -37.54 12.19 -24.51
N PRO A 60 -38.38 11.13 -24.48
CA PRO A 60 -38.00 9.84 -23.90
C PRO A 60 -36.85 9.16 -24.62
N THR A 61 -36.71 9.31 -25.95
CA THR A 61 -35.58 8.74 -26.69
C THR A 61 -34.26 9.46 -26.36
N VAL A 62 -34.25 10.79 -26.32
CA VAL A 62 -33.06 11.55 -25.89
C VAL A 62 -32.73 11.28 -24.43
N TYR A 63 -33.73 11.20 -23.55
CA TYR A 63 -33.54 10.85 -22.15
C TYR A 63 -32.98 9.43 -22.00
N SER A 64 -33.55 8.46 -22.72
CA SER A 64 -33.09 7.06 -22.71
C SER A 64 -31.65 6.97 -23.22
N TRP A 65 -31.29 7.71 -24.27
CA TRP A 65 -29.91 7.77 -24.77
C TRP A 65 -28.95 8.40 -23.75
N PHE A 66 -29.32 9.52 -23.12
CA PHE A 66 -28.49 10.16 -22.10
C PHE A 66 -28.32 9.29 -20.85
N HIS A 67 -29.40 8.62 -20.43
CA HIS A 67 -29.39 7.73 -19.27
C HIS A 67 -28.61 6.44 -19.58
N TYR A 68 -28.75 5.88 -20.78
CA TYR A 68 -27.96 4.74 -21.25
C TYR A 68 -26.49 5.11 -21.37
N LYS A 69 -26.17 6.29 -21.92
CA LYS A 69 -24.81 6.80 -22.00
C LYS A 69 -24.21 6.98 -20.60
N LYS A 70 -24.95 7.55 -19.66
CA LYS A 70 -24.51 7.70 -18.27
C LYS A 70 -24.28 6.35 -17.56
N ILE A 71 -25.15 5.36 -17.79
CA ILE A 71 -24.96 4.00 -17.28
C ILE A 71 -23.73 3.37 -17.93
N SER A 72 -23.59 3.46 -19.25
CA SER A 72 -22.45 2.95 -20.00
C SER A 72 -21.14 3.58 -19.51
N ASP A 73 -21.09 4.89 -19.31
CA ASP A 73 -19.92 5.59 -18.80
C ASP A 73 -19.57 5.13 -17.37
N SER A 74 -20.59 4.89 -16.53
CA SER A 74 -20.41 4.33 -15.18
C SER A 74 -19.93 2.88 -15.20
N GLU A 75 -20.48 2.03 -16.09
CA GLU A 75 -20.07 0.63 -16.26
C GLU A 75 -18.63 0.56 -16.80
N ILE A 76 -18.25 1.47 -17.70
CA ILE A 76 -16.88 1.61 -18.18
C ILE A 76 -15.96 2.01 -17.01
N GLU A 77 -16.34 3.00 -16.20
CA GLU A 77 -15.56 3.43 -15.03
C GLU A 77 -15.41 2.31 -13.98
N ASP A 78 -16.50 1.58 -13.69
CA ASP A 78 -16.51 0.41 -12.81
C ASP A 78 -15.60 -0.71 -13.37
N SER A 79 -15.68 -1.01 -14.65
CA SER A 79 -14.83 -2.02 -15.29
C SER A 79 -13.34 -1.66 -15.25
N HIS A 80 -13.01 -0.37 -15.39
CA HIS A 80 -11.63 0.11 -15.26
C HIS A 80 -11.14 0.00 -13.81
N TYR A 81 -11.99 0.29 -12.83
CA TYR A 81 -11.67 0.13 -11.42
C TYR A 81 -11.43 -1.34 -11.06
N ASP A 82 -12.35 -2.23 -11.45
CA ASP A 82 -12.26 -3.66 -11.17
C ASP A 82 -11.03 -4.28 -11.82
N ASN A 83 -10.71 -3.89 -13.06
CA ASN A 83 -9.49 -4.34 -13.73
C ASN A 83 -8.23 -3.89 -12.97
N LYS A 84 -8.15 -2.63 -12.54
CA LYS A 84 -7.02 -2.14 -11.75
C LYS A 84 -6.90 -2.83 -10.40
N LEU A 85 -8.02 -3.09 -9.72
CA LEU A 85 -8.03 -3.80 -8.46
C LEU A 85 -7.55 -5.24 -8.65
N GLN A 86 -8.07 -5.93 -9.67
CA GLN A 86 -7.66 -7.29 -10.02
C GLN A 86 -6.18 -7.35 -10.40
N LEU A 87 -5.67 -6.35 -11.11
CA LEU A 87 -4.23 -6.24 -11.41
C LEU A 87 -3.40 -6.17 -10.13
N LEU A 88 -3.75 -5.29 -9.17
CA LEU A 88 -3.03 -5.17 -7.90
C LEU A 88 -3.14 -6.46 -7.05
N GLN A 89 -4.30 -7.11 -7.03
CA GLN A 89 -4.51 -8.39 -6.34
C GLN A 89 -3.66 -9.51 -6.95
N ASN A 90 -3.64 -9.61 -8.29
CA ASN A 90 -2.79 -10.57 -9.00
C ASN A 90 -1.31 -10.31 -8.71
N VAL A 91 -0.89 -9.05 -8.64
CA VAL A 91 0.48 -8.68 -8.27
C VAL A 91 0.81 -9.13 -6.84
N ASP A 92 -0.08 -8.91 -5.88
CA ASP A 92 0.09 -9.35 -4.48
C ASP A 92 0.16 -10.89 -4.37
N GLU A 93 -0.72 -11.61 -5.07
CA GLU A 93 -0.72 -13.08 -5.11
C GLU A 93 0.54 -13.64 -5.79
N LEU A 94 0.96 -13.07 -6.93
CA LEU A 94 2.21 -13.44 -7.59
C LEU A 94 3.41 -13.18 -6.68
N LEU A 95 3.44 -12.03 -6.00
CA LEU A 95 4.47 -11.73 -5.00
C LEU A 95 4.50 -12.77 -3.89
N GLU A 96 3.35 -13.20 -3.37
CA GLU A 96 3.26 -14.22 -2.33
C GLU A 96 3.75 -15.60 -2.81
N VAL A 97 3.37 -16.01 -4.01
CA VAL A 97 3.81 -17.28 -4.62
C VAL A 97 5.31 -17.29 -4.91
N TYR A 98 5.84 -16.18 -5.42
CA TYR A 98 7.26 -16.06 -5.78
C TYR A 98 8.15 -15.61 -4.61
N LYS A 99 7.58 -15.17 -3.47
CA LYS A 99 8.30 -14.87 -2.22
C LYS A 99 9.15 -16.06 -1.76
N ASN A 100 8.66 -17.28 -2.00
CA ASN A 100 9.24 -18.52 -1.47
C ASN A 100 9.93 -19.42 -2.52
N LYS A 101 9.75 -19.19 -3.82
CA LYS A 101 10.36 -20.01 -4.88
C LYS A 101 11.72 -19.46 -5.30
N GLY A 102 12.78 -20.11 -4.85
CA GLY A 102 14.19 -19.72 -5.02
C GLY A 102 14.73 -19.70 -6.45
N GLU A 103 13.90 -19.90 -7.48
CA GLU A 103 14.37 -20.04 -8.87
C GLU A 103 13.73 -19.06 -9.86
N VAL A 104 12.81 -18.17 -9.43
CA VAL A 104 12.14 -17.24 -10.36
C VAL A 104 12.42 -15.78 -10.00
N ARG A 105 13.72 -15.51 -9.81
CA ARG A 105 14.27 -14.23 -9.32
C ARG A 105 14.09 -13.08 -10.32
N LYS A 106 13.91 -13.36 -11.61
CA LYS A 106 13.64 -12.35 -12.65
C LYS A 106 12.21 -11.81 -12.56
N ILE A 107 11.23 -12.69 -12.35
CA ILE A 107 9.82 -12.30 -12.33
C ILE A 107 9.48 -11.45 -11.11
N GLY A 108 10.07 -11.74 -9.93
CA GLY A 108 9.88 -10.90 -8.75
C GLY A 108 10.41 -9.47 -8.93
N ILE A 109 11.61 -9.33 -9.52
CA ILE A 109 12.22 -8.03 -9.83
C ILE A 109 11.40 -7.29 -10.91
N GLU A 110 10.95 -8.00 -11.95
CA GLU A 110 10.07 -7.44 -12.99
C GLU A 110 8.72 -6.96 -12.42
N ILE A 111 8.17 -7.65 -11.41
CA ILE A 111 6.94 -7.23 -10.73
C ILE A 111 7.18 -5.95 -9.90
N GLU A 112 8.36 -5.83 -9.28
CA GLU A 112 8.73 -4.63 -8.53
C GLU A 112 9.00 -3.43 -9.44
N ASP A 113 9.75 -3.61 -10.53
CA ASP A 113 9.93 -2.61 -11.58
C ASP A 113 8.59 -2.18 -12.17
N PHE A 114 7.65 -3.13 -12.33
CA PHE A 114 6.29 -2.84 -12.76
C PHE A 114 5.54 -2.00 -11.73
N LEU A 115 5.64 -2.29 -10.43
CA LEU A 115 5.04 -1.45 -9.38
C LEU A 115 5.64 -0.04 -9.37
N ILE A 116 6.95 0.11 -9.52
CA ILE A 116 7.63 1.41 -9.65
C ILE A 116 7.13 2.16 -10.89
N SER A 117 6.88 1.46 -12.00
CA SER A 117 6.30 2.08 -13.20
C SER A 117 4.88 2.64 -13.00
N LEU A 118 4.13 2.07 -12.05
CA LEU A 118 2.80 2.55 -11.67
C LEU A 118 2.83 3.76 -10.73
N ASP A 119 3.99 4.18 -10.24
CA ASP A 119 4.13 5.28 -9.28
C ASP A 119 3.62 6.62 -9.86
N ASN A 120 3.84 6.86 -11.14
CA ASN A 120 3.30 8.03 -11.84
C ASN A 120 1.76 8.05 -11.86
N GLN A 121 1.10 6.90 -11.76
CA GLN A 121 -0.36 6.79 -11.78
C GLN A 121 -0.98 7.06 -10.41
N TYR A 122 -0.30 6.72 -9.31
CA TYR A 122 -0.83 6.79 -7.95
C TYR A 122 -0.24 7.93 -7.09
N THR A 123 0.96 8.41 -7.43
CA THR A 123 1.73 9.37 -6.61
C THR A 123 1.73 10.79 -7.21
N GLN A 124 1.79 10.93 -8.54
CA GLN A 124 1.90 12.25 -9.20
C GLN A 124 0.56 12.98 -9.42
N LYS A 125 -0.59 12.32 -9.29
CA LYS A 125 -1.89 13.00 -9.40
C LYS A 125 -2.33 13.55 -8.05
N GLN A 126 -1.87 14.77 -7.73
CA GLN A 126 -2.43 15.62 -6.65
C GLN A 126 -3.85 16.15 -6.98
N GLU A 127 -4.69 15.33 -7.62
CA GLU A 127 -6.12 15.62 -7.71
C GLU A 127 -6.81 15.03 -6.48
N VAL A 128 -7.94 15.64 -6.07
CA VAL A 128 -8.80 15.07 -5.04
C VAL A 128 -9.35 13.74 -5.56
N LEU A 129 -8.63 12.66 -5.28
CA LEU A 129 -8.98 11.31 -5.73
C LEU A 129 -10.38 10.96 -5.22
N LYS A 130 -11.21 10.40 -6.09
CA LYS A 130 -12.48 9.79 -5.66
C LYS A 130 -12.17 8.74 -4.58
N PRO A 131 -13.06 8.47 -3.62
CA PRO A 131 -12.81 7.51 -2.54
C PRO A 131 -12.32 6.13 -3.01
N ARG A 132 -12.78 5.68 -4.20
CA ARG A 132 -12.36 4.43 -4.83
C ARG A 132 -10.91 4.47 -5.32
N ASP A 133 -10.50 5.52 -6.01
CA ASP A 133 -9.11 5.71 -6.46
C ASP A 133 -8.15 5.85 -5.26
N LYS A 134 -8.63 6.44 -4.17
CA LYS A 134 -7.90 6.51 -2.90
C LYS A 134 -7.65 5.11 -2.32
N PHE A 135 -8.61 4.19 -2.40
CA PHE A 135 -8.40 2.81 -1.96
C PHE A 135 -7.35 2.09 -2.81
N LEU A 136 -7.41 2.21 -4.13
CA LEU A 136 -6.39 1.65 -5.04
C LEU A 136 -4.98 2.17 -4.69
N ASN A 137 -4.85 3.47 -4.41
CA ASN A 137 -3.58 4.06 -3.97
C ASN A 137 -3.10 3.47 -2.63
N ILE A 138 -3.99 3.35 -1.64
CA ILE A 138 -3.67 2.72 -0.35
C ILE A 138 -3.19 1.27 -0.55
N TYR A 139 -3.88 0.49 -1.38
CA TYR A 139 -3.52 -0.90 -1.62
C TYR A 139 -2.20 -1.05 -2.38
N TYR A 140 -1.95 -0.19 -3.38
CA TYR A 140 -0.65 -0.08 -4.04
C TYR A 140 0.48 0.21 -3.03
N ARG A 141 0.29 1.23 -2.17
CA ARG A 141 1.26 1.57 -1.13
C ARG A 141 1.52 0.44 -0.16
N PHE A 142 0.48 -0.28 0.25
CA PHE A 142 0.60 -1.45 1.12
C PHE A 142 1.46 -2.54 0.47
N ILE A 143 1.22 -2.87 -0.80
CA ILE A 143 2.03 -3.85 -1.54
C ILE A 143 3.48 -3.37 -1.62
N ARG A 144 3.72 -2.08 -1.91
CA ARG A 144 5.07 -1.50 -1.98
C ARG A 144 5.80 -1.55 -0.64
N GLU A 145 5.15 -1.16 0.46
CA GLU A 145 5.73 -1.20 1.82
C GLU A 145 6.03 -2.64 2.27
N LYS A 146 5.19 -3.61 1.87
CA LYS A 146 5.40 -5.04 2.09
C LYS A 146 6.67 -5.56 1.39
N ILE A 147 7.07 -4.96 0.26
CA ILE A 147 8.29 -5.32 -0.48
C ILE A 147 9.51 -4.58 0.10
N SER A 148 9.43 -3.27 0.33
CA SER A 148 10.56 -2.47 0.80
C SER A 148 11.09 -2.90 2.17
N THR A 149 10.21 -3.36 3.06
CA THR A 149 10.60 -3.91 4.36
C THR A 149 11.44 -5.18 4.23
N ASP A 150 11.16 -5.99 3.20
CA ASP A 150 11.95 -7.18 2.90
C ASP A 150 13.30 -6.79 2.27
N GLU A 151 13.33 -5.83 1.32
CA GLU A 151 14.53 -5.41 0.55
C GLU A 151 15.53 -4.51 1.29
N GLU A 152 15.09 -3.58 2.11
CA GLU A 152 15.97 -2.60 2.78
C GLU A 152 16.80 -3.26 3.91
N SER A 153 16.32 -4.38 4.45
CA SER A 153 17.10 -5.27 5.33
C SER A 153 18.30 -5.91 4.62
N ILE A 154 18.29 -5.94 3.28
CA ILE A 154 19.26 -6.63 2.41
C ILE A 154 20.17 -5.63 1.68
N GLU A 155 19.63 -4.54 1.11
CA GLU A 155 20.42 -3.57 0.36
C GLU A 155 21.38 -2.75 1.25
N SER A 156 20.98 -2.46 2.49
CA SER A 156 21.86 -1.82 3.47
C SER A 156 23.07 -2.70 3.84
N GLU A 157 22.98 -4.03 3.66
CA GLU A 157 24.09 -4.96 3.86
C GLU A 157 25.05 -5.04 2.65
N GLU A 158 24.55 -4.78 1.43
CA GLU A 158 25.35 -4.82 0.20
C GLU A 158 26.09 -3.50 -0.07
N ARG A 159 25.45 -2.33 0.18
CA ARG A 159 26.11 -1.02 0.06
C ARG A 159 27.27 -0.82 1.05
N ASP A 160 27.14 -1.35 2.27
CA ASP A 160 28.20 -1.28 3.29
C ASP A 160 29.35 -2.26 3.01
N SER A 161 29.10 -3.35 2.28
CA SER A 161 30.13 -4.32 1.90
C SER A 161 30.98 -3.85 0.73
N GLU A 162 30.38 -3.24 -0.30
CA GLU A 162 31.12 -2.69 -1.46
C GLU A 162 31.90 -1.41 -1.13
N SER A 163 31.38 -0.56 -0.24
CA SER A 163 32.08 0.65 0.20
C SER A 163 33.29 0.35 1.09
N GLN A 164 33.31 -0.78 1.81
CA GLN A 164 34.49 -1.25 2.55
C GLN A 164 35.59 -1.83 1.63
N GLU A 165 35.24 -2.54 0.56
CA GLU A 165 36.25 -3.05 -0.39
C GLU A 165 36.91 -1.91 -1.19
N LYS A 166 36.19 -0.81 -1.42
CA LYS A 166 36.73 0.36 -2.11
C LYS A 166 37.57 1.29 -1.22
N SER A 167 37.36 1.26 0.11
CA SER A 167 38.05 2.13 1.07
C SER A 167 39.32 1.52 1.67
N SER A 168 39.60 0.22 1.46
CA SER A 168 40.89 -0.37 1.86
C SER A 168 42.06 -0.01 0.92
N ASN A 169 41.82 0.75 -0.16
CA ASN A 169 42.83 1.19 -1.12
C ASN A 169 42.70 2.68 -1.46
N ILE A 170 42.81 3.60 -0.50
CA ILE A 170 43.36 4.95 -0.75
C ILE A 170 43.95 5.50 0.57
N SER A 171 45.25 5.74 0.50
CA SER A 171 46.08 6.42 1.50
C SER A 171 45.66 7.89 1.69
N SER A 172 45.71 8.32 2.95
CA SER A 172 45.70 9.69 3.50
C SER A 172 45.89 10.88 2.53
N ASN A 173 44.93 11.81 2.49
CA ASN A 173 45.06 13.17 3.02
C ASN A 173 43.88 14.10 2.66
N SER A 174 43.69 15.07 3.55
CA SER A 174 43.04 16.38 3.38
C SER A 174 41.55 16.52 3.75
N SER A 175 41.40 17.45 4.70
CA SER A 175 40.23 18.22 5.11
C SER A 175 39.39 18.77 3.96
N SER A 176 38.06 18.72 4.09
CA SER A 176 37.18 19.79 3.64
C SER A 176 35.72 19.50 4.03
N SER A 177 35.10 20.52 4.61
CA SER A 177 33.66 20.70 4.77
C SER A 177 32.82 20.26 3.57
N SER A 178 31.68 19.64 3.84
CA SER A 178 30.40 20.08 3.28
C SER A 178 29.25 19.42 4.04
N LEU A 179 28.57 20.25 4.83
CA LEU A 179 27.17 20.06 5.18
C LEU A 179 26.40 20.07 3.86
N ILE A 180 25.81 18.94 3.50
CA ILE A 180 24.77 18.90 2.48
C ILE A 180 23.53 18.42 3.21
N GLU A 181 22.75 19.39 3.66
CA GLU A 181 21.31 19.23 3.88
C GLU A 181 20.71 18.89 2.51
N ASN A 182 20.22 17.66 2.35
CA ASN A 182 19.32 17.34 1.26
C ASN A 182 17.90 17.33 1.82
N GLU A 183 17.10 18.21 1.21
CA GLU A 183 15.69 18.47 1.46
C GLU A 183 14.83 17.24 1.14
N ASP A 184 13.90 16.94 2.05
CA ASP A 184 12.59 16.30 1.84
C ASP A 184 12.52 15.11 0.87
N GLU A 185 13.30 14.06 1.13
CA GLU A 185 12.81 12.70 0.92
C GLU A 185 11.92 12.34 2.11
N GLN A 186 10.73 11.79 1.86
CA GLN A 186 9.83 11.32 2.91
C GLN A 186 10.54 10.17 3.66
N GLU A 187 11.33 10.51 4.69
CA GLU A 187 12.25 9.60 5.37
C GLU A 187 11.48 8.37 5.86
N ASN A 188 11.93 7.18 5.45
CA ASN A 188 11.35 5.92 5.87
C ASN A 188 11.25 5.90 7.42
N PRO A 189 10.05 5.72 8.00
CA PRO A 189 9.86 5.83 9.45
C PRO A 189 10.78 4.90 10.25
N ILE A 190 11.15 3.74 9.68
CA ILE A 190 12.09 2.81 10.31
C ILE A 190 13.50 3.39 10.35
N GLN A 191 13.93 4.05 9.28
CA GLN A 191 15.25 4.65 9.19
C GLN A 191 15.38 5.86 10.12
N VAL A 192 14.29 6.61 10.30
CA VAL A 192 14.19 7.69 11.32
C VAL A 192 14.41 7.11 12.72
N VAL A 193 13.72 6.02 13.07
CA VAL A 193 13.86 5.33 14.36
C VAL A 193 15.30 4.83 14.57
N LYS A 194 15.88 4.12 13.60
CA LYS A 194 17.25 3.63 13.69
C LYS A 194 18.28 4.75 13.84
N THR A 195 18.11 5.85 13.10
CA THR A 195 19.02 7.00 13.17
C THR A 195 18.93 7.69 14.53
N LYS A 196 17.72 7.84 15.08
CA LYS A 196 17.51 8.37 16.43
C LYS A 196 18.21 7.51 17.48
N VAL A 197 18.01 6.19 17.43
CA VAL A 197 18.63 5.24 18.37
C VAL A 197 20.15 5.19 18.22
N SER A 198 20.67 5.28 16.99
CA SER A 198 22.10 5.36 16.70
C SER A 198 22.76 6.54 17.38
N ARG A 199 22.14 7.73 17.30
CA ARG A 199 22.62 8.96 17.96
C ARG A 199 22.52 8.86 19.49
N GLU A 200 21.42 8.30 19.99
CA GLU A 200 21.15 8.17 21.43
C GLU A 200 22.16 7.23 22.13
N LEU A 201 22.48 6.11 21.50
CA LEU A 201 23.29 5.04 22.11
C LEU A 201 24.75 5.02 21.63
N GLY A 202 25.10 5.86 20.65
CA GLY A 202 26.43 5.87 20.04
C GLY A 202 26.77 4.58 19.29
N VAL A 203 25.76 3.91 18.73
CA VAL A 203 25.91 2.64 17.99
C VAL A 203 25.70 2.88 16.50
N PRO A 204 26.57 2.36 15.60
CA PRO A 204 26.36 2.50 14.15
C PRO A 204 24.99 1.95 13.71
N THR A 205 24.31 2.64 12.79
CA THR A 205 22.99 2.22 12.27
C THR A 205 22.99 0.80 11.69
N LYS A 206 24.11 0.35 11.11
CA LYS A 206 24.31 -1.03 10.63
C LYS A 206 24.19 -2.12 11.72
N ASN A 207 24.42 -1.75 12.97
CA ASN A 207 24.29 -2.63 14.14
C ASN A 207 22.91 -2.51 14.81
N ILE A 208 21.97 -1.81 14.15
CA ILE A 208 20.60 -1.62 14.65
C ILE A 208 19.64 -2.35 13.72
N ARG A 209 18.95 -3.33 14.29
CA ARG A 209 17.96 -4.13 13.60
C ARG A 209 16.57 -3.75 14.09
N TYR A 210 15.65 -3.63 13.15
CA TYR A 210 14.25 -3.35 13.40
C TYR A 210 13.44 -4.47 12.76
N SER A 211 12.44 -4.94 13.49
CA SER A 211 11.44 -5.88 12.97
C SER A 211 10.12 -5.58 13.64
N LYS A 212 9.03 -5.93 12.96
CA LYS A 212 7.69 -5.73 13.52
C LYS A 212 7.39 -6.77 14.62
N ASN A 213 6.41 -6.47 15.45
CA ASN A 213 5.78 -7.47 16.30
C ASN A 213 4.87 -8.38 15.45
N TYR A 214 4.95 -9.68 15.67
CA TYR A 214 4.06 -10.67 15.05
C TYR A 214 2.98 -11.04 16.06
N GLU A 215 1.95 -10.20 16.18
CA GLU A 215 0.92 -10.31 17.22
C GLU A 215 0.20 -11.66 17.23
N ASP A 216 -0.17 -12.19 16.06
CA ASP A 216 -0.84 -13.48 15.94
C ASP A 216 0.02 -14.62 16.51
N ASP A 217 1.34 -14.58 16.23
CA ASP A 217 2.29 -15.57 16.75
C ASP A 217 2.48 -15.38 18.27
N ALA A 218 2.55 -14.14 18.75
CA ALA A 218 2.66 -13.85 20.19
C ALA A 218 1.45 -14.37 20.97
N ILE A 219 0.23 -14.14 20.46
CA ILE A 219 -1.01 -14.64 21.07
C ILE A 219 -1.02 -16.16 21.10
N LYS A 220 -0.66 -16.80 19.99
CA LYS A 220 -0.61 -18.26 19.87
C LYS A 220 0.38 -18.89 20.85
N ASP A 221 1.52 -18.25 21.05
CA ASP A 221 2.60 -18.77 21.90
C ASP A 221 2.51 -18.29 23.36
N GLY A 222 1.47 -17.50 23.70
CA GLY A 222 1.25 -16.99 25.06
C GLY A 222 2.33 -15.99 25.51
N LEU A 223 2.74 -15.10 24.62
CA LEU A 223 3.77 -14.08 24.82
C LEU A 223 3.18 -12.68 24.78
N ASN A 224 3.83 -11.73 25.46
CA ASN A 224 3.50 -10.31 25.38
C ASN A 224 3.77 -9.74 23.98
N TRP A 225 4.87 -10.19 23.36
CA TRP A 225 5.24 -9.87 21.98
C TRP A 225 6.22 -10.92 21.46
N THR A 226 6.32 -11.03 20.13
CA THR A 226 7.32 -11.86 19.46
C THR A 226 7.76 -11.22 18.16
N THR A 227 9.03 -11.39 17.82
CA THR A 227 9.63 -10.81 16.62
C THR A 227 10.69 -11.72 16.03
N TRP A 228 11.01 -11.48 14.76
CA TRP A 228 11.99 -12.23 13.99
C TRP A 228 12.97 -11.27 13.33
N PHE A 229 14.26 -11.46 13.59
CA PHE A 229 15.35 -10.80 12.88
C PHE A 229 16.12 -11.80 12.02
N THR A 230 16.51 -11.37 10.83
CA THR A 230 17.43 -12.12 9.98
C THR A 230 18.77 -11.40 9.98
N ILE A 231 19.87 -12.13 10.22
CA ILE A 231 21.23 -11.56 10.16
C ILE A 231 22.08 -12.40 9.20
N GLY A 232 22.78 -11.73 8.28
CA GLY A 232 23.72 -12.38 7.38
C GLY A 232 24.91 -13.01 8.11
N LYS A 233 25.36 -14.19 7.68
CA LYS A 233 26.54 -14.84 8.24
C LYS A 233 27.78 -13.96 8.17
N ASN A 234 27.98 -13.25 7.06
CA ASN A 234 29.09 -12.31 6.91
C ASN A 234 29.08 -11.19 7.98
N THR A 235 27.91 -10.74 8.43
CA THR A 235 27.80 -9.75 9.50
C THR A 235 28.25 -10.35 10.83
N ILE A 236 27.86 -11.59 11.12
CA ILE A 236 28.25 -12.32 12.33
C ILE A 236 29.75 -12.64 12.33
N ASP A 237 30.28 -13.06 11.18
CA ASP A 237 31.70 -13.39 11.03
C ASP A 237 32.60 -12.16 11.24
N LYS A 238 32.11 -10.96 10.88
CA LYS A 238 32.82 -9.67 11.08
C LYS A 238 32.58 -9.03 12.45
N LEU A 239 31.57 -9.49 13.19
CA LEU A 239 31.17 -8.92 14.48
C LEU A 239 32.28 -9.12 15.52
N GLN A 240 32.71 -8.07 16.21
CA GLN A 240 33.63 -8.20 17.35
C GLN A 240 32.86 -8.58 18.62
N ASP A 241 33.55 -9.16 19.59
CA ASP A 241 32.90 -9.67 20.80
C ASP A 241 32.29 -8.56 21.66
N GLU A 242 32.93 -7.38 21.64
CA GLU A 242 32.54 -6.17 22.35
C GLU A 242 31.50 -5.33 21.60
N ASP A 243 31.23 -5.63 20.33
CA ASP A 243 30.28 -4.88 19.52
C ASP A 243 28.87 -4.96 20.12
N LYS A 244 28.18 -3.83 20.17
CA LYS A 244 26.79 -3.75 20.60
C LYS A 244 25.87 -3.88 19.40
N GLN A 245 24.97 -4.87 19.46
CA GLN A 245 23.86 -5.01 18.52
C GLN A 245 22.57 -4.57 19.21
N ILE A 246 21.82 -3.69 18.56
CA ILE A 246 20.55 -3.17 19.07
C ILE A 246 19.42 -3.75 18.25
N PHE A 247 18.42 -4.26 18.93
CA PHE A 247 17.22 -4.81 18.34
C PHE A 247 16.02 -3.98 18.78
N ILE A 248 15.13 -3.70 17.83
CA ILE A 248 13.96 -2.86 18.01
C ILE A 248 12.74 -3.60 17.47
N THR A 249 11.68 -3.62 18.26
CA THR A 249 10.35 -4.02 17.82
C THR A 249 9.32 -3.03 18.32
N ASN A 250 8.34 -2.69 17.49
CA ASN A 250 7.23 -1.83 17.91
C ASN A 250 6.06 -2.68 18.38
N VAL A 251 5.60 -2.45 19.62
CA VAL A 251 4.47 -3.15 20.24
C VAL A 251 3.48 -2.09 20.67
N ASN A 252 2.27 -2.11 20.11
CA ASN A 252 1.21 -1.15 20.42
C ASN A 252 1.63 0.34 20.31
N GLY A 253 2.52 0.67 19.36
CA GLY A 253 3.03 2.03 19.18
C GLY A 253 4.24 2.39 20.03
N GLU A 254 4.69 1.50 20.94
CA GLU A 254 5.88 1.69 21.74
C GLU A 254 7.07 0.89 21.19
N ASP A 255 8.22 1.54 21.04
CA ASP A 255 9.45 0.88 20.60
C ASP A 255 10.12 0.17 21.78
N ILE A 256 10.06 -1.16 21.78
CA ILE A 256 10.84 -2.00 22.68
C ILE A 256 12.24 -2.15 22.11
N LYS A 257 13.24 -1.72 22.88
CA LYS A 257 14.66 -1.77 22.51
C LYS A 257 15.41 -2.70 23.44
N PHE A 258 16.30 -3.51 22.87
CA PHE A 258 17.21 -4.33 23.66
C PHE A 258 18.58 -4.48 22.98
N GLN A 259 19.60 -4.69 23.79
CA GLN A 259 20.99 -4.80 23.39
C GLN A 259 21.52 -6.20 23.67
N ILE A 260 22.30 -6.72 22.73
CA ILE A 260 23.07 -7.97 22.87
C ILE A 260 24.54 -7.67 22.49
N GLN A 261 25.50 -8.19 23.25
CA GLN A 261 26.92 -8.09 22.89
C GLN A 261 27.27 -9.09 21.77
N GLY A 262 28.29 -8.78 20.98
CA GLY A 262 28.68 -9.61 19.85
C GLY A 262 29.02 -11.04 20.24
N LYS A 263 29.71 -11.24 21.38
CA LYS A 263 29.99 -12.59 21.91
C LYS A 263 28.73 -13.40 22.17
N ASP A 264 27.74 -12.78 22.85
CA ASP A 264 26.51 -13.45 23.27
C ASP A 264 25.65 -13.74 22.03
N LEU A 265 25.64 -12.83 21.06
CA LEU A 265 24.94 -13.02 19.80
C LEU A 265 25.54 -14.17 18.99
N LYS A 266 26.88 -14.28 18.94
CA LYS A 266 27.56 -15.41 18.29
C LYS A 266 27.22 -16.73 18.97
N ASP A 267 27.20 -16.75 20.30
CA ASP A 267 26.87 -17.94 21.07
C ASP A 267 25.41 -18.37 20.83
N ILE A 268 24.44 -17.45 20.89
CA ILE A 268 23.03 -17.69 20.54
C ILE A 268 22.92 -18.29 19.13
N ILE A 269 23.65 -17.70 18.18
CA ILE A 269 23.63 -18.13 16.78
C ILE A 269 24.26 -19.52 16.60
N SER A 270 25.27 -19.86 17.40
CA SER A 270 25.93 -21.17 17.35
C SER A 270 25.03 -22.33 17.81
N GLU A 271 24.03 -22.06 18.66
CA GLU A 271 23.00 -23.04 19.04
C GLU A 271 21.97 -23.26 17.91
N GLY A 272 21.83 -22.28 17.01
CA GLY A 272 20.98 -22.34 15.83
C GLY A 272 21.65 -23.01 14.63
N LYS A 273 20.86 -23.33 13.60
CA LYS A 273 21.40 -23.77 12.30
C LYS A 273 21.34 -22.61 11.30
N PRO A 274 22.43 -22.30 10.58
CA PRO A 274 22.37 -21.35 9.48
C PRO A 274 21.39 -21.87 8.43
N ARG A 275 20.53 -20.98 7.95
CA ARG A 275 19.68 -21.24 6.80
C ARG A 275 20.39 -20.73 5.56
N LYS A 276 20.51 -21.57 4.54
CA LYS A 276 20.94 -21.09 3.21
C LYS A 276 19.84 -20.22 2.62
N ARG A 277 20.19 -18.98 2.32
CA ARG A 277 19.26 -18.06 1.69
C ARG A 277 18.99 -18.51 0.26
N ARG A 278 17.72 -18.81 -0.04
CA ARG A 278 17.26 -19.29 -1.36
C ARG A 278 17.67 -18.39 -2.53
N ARG A 279 17.88 -17.09 -2.29
CA ARG A 279 18.16 -16.08 -3.32
C ARG A 279 19.65 -15.92 -3.67
N ALA A 280 20.62 -16.25 -2.81
CA ALA A 280 22.03 -15.89 -3.04
C ALA A 280 23.08 -16.95 -2.63
N GLY A 281 22.65 -18.10 -2.10
CA GLY A 281 23.58 -19.09 -1.50
C GLY A 281 24.27 -18.62 -0.21
N LYS A 282 24.17 -17.33 0.13
CA LYS A 282 24.65 -16.73 1.38
C LYS A 282 23.91 -17.34 2.57
N GLU A 283 24.64 -17.69 3.62
CA GLU A 283 24.08 -18.21 4.85
C GLU A 283 23.54 -17.06 5.71
N VAL A 284 22.38 -17.26 6.32
CA VAL A 284 21.75 -16.31 7.24
C VAL A 284 21.30 -17.04 8.51
N TYR A 285 21.16 -16.28 9.58
CA TYR A 285 20.66 -16.75 10.86
C TYR A 285 19.33 -16.06 11.16
N ASP A 286 18.31 -16.86 11.45
CA ASP A 286 16.99 -16.40 11.82
C ASP A 286 16.90 -16.43 13.36
N LEU A 287 16.74 -15.26 13.97
CA LEU A 287 16.67 -15.08 15.42
C LEU A 287 15.24 -14.72 15.81
N PHE A 288 14.64 -15.51 16.69
CA PHE A 288 13.28 -15.31 17.18
C PHE A 288 13.34 -14.85 18.63
N PHE A 289 12.89 -13.62 18.90
CA PHE A 289 12.85 -13.08 20.25
C PHE A 289 11.41 -12.80 20.64
N GLY A 290 11.05 -13.14 21.87
CA GLY A 290 9.79 -12.73 22.47
C GLY A 290 9.98 -12.37 23.94
N GLN A 291 8.89 -11.94 24.56
CA GLN A 291 8.84 -11.67 25.99
C GLN A 291 7.66 -12.40 26.62
N ASP A 292 7.90 -13.12 27.70
CA ASP A 292 6.86 -13.76 28.49
C ASP A 292 6.10 -12.72 29.35
N PHE A 293 5.05 -13.16 30.04
CA PHE A 293 4.26 -12.31 30.94
C PHE A 293 5.02 -11.86 32.20
N GLU A 294 6.13 -12.52 32.55
CA GLU A 294 6.99 -12.16 33.67
C GLU A 294 8.05 -11.11 33.28
N GLY A 295 8.18 -10.81 31.99
CA GLY A 295 9.10 -9.83 31.44
C GLY A 295 10.43 -10.41 30.99
N ASN A 296 10.62 -11.72 31.02
CA ASN A 296 11.84 -12.37 30.57
C ASN A 296 11.86 -12.52 29.05
N PHE A 297 13.06 -12.43 28.47
CA PHE A 297 13.26 -12.74 27.05
C PHE A 297 13.21 -14.25 26.83
N VAL A 298 12.49 -14.66 25.78
CA VAL A 298 12.36 -16.06 25.37
C VAL A 298 12.65 -16.22 23.88
N GLU A 299 13.19 -17.37 23.48
CA GLU A 299 13.35 -17.75 22.08
C GLU A 299 12.19 -18.66 21.69
N GLY A 300 11.46 -18.30 20.62
CA GLY A 300 10.19 -18.92 20.27
C GLY A 300 10.26 -20.23 19.46
N ARG A 301 11.41 -20.63 18.88
CA ARG A 301 11.48 -21.75 17.91
C ARG A 301 12.54 -22.80 18.22
N HIS A 302 13.77 -22.40 18.46
CA HIS A 302 14.92 -23.23 18.75
C HIS A 302 15.05 -23.61 20.24
N LYS A 303 14.22 -23.03 21.13
CA LYS A 303 14.23 -23.27 22.59
C LYS A 303 15.59 -22.94 23.21
N ILE A 304 16.23 -21.89 22.71
CA ILE A 304 17.48 -21.37 23.27
C ILE A 304 17.14 -20.70 24.60
N ASP A 305 17.92 -21.04 25.64
CA ASP A 305 17.76 -20.43 26.96
C ASP A 305 18.41 -19.04 26.96
N LEU A 306 17.61 -18.03 26.61
CA LEU A 306 18.07 -16.65 26.51
C LEU A 306 18.53 -16.05 27.84
N GLN A 307 18.14 -16.63 28.98
CA GLN A 307 18.53 -16.14 30.30
C GLN A 307 20.02 -16.32 30.59
N LYS A 308 20.70 -17.19 29.85
CA LYS A 308 22.16 -17.41 29.97
C LYS A 308 22.97 -16.26 29.38
N TYR A 309 22.37 -15.44 28.52
CA TYR A 309 23.04 -14.39 27.78
C TYR A 309 22.75 -13.01 28.36
N ASN A 310 23.68 -12.08 28.15
CA ASN A 310 23.56 -10.72 28.66
C ASN A 310 22.71 -9.84 27.74
N ILE A 311 21.41 -10.12 27.69
CA ILE A 311 20.42 -9.31 26.96
C ILE A 311 19.94 -8.18 27.87
N LYS A 312 20.17 -6.93 27.45
CA LYS A 312 19.79 -5.74 28.23
C LYS A 312 18.65 -5.00 27.56
N ARG A 313 17.52 -4.89 28.25
CA ARG A 313 16.46 -3.94 27.86
C ARG A 313 16.97 -2.51 28.06
N LEU A 314 16.66 -1.63 27.11
CA LEU A 314 17.12 -0.23 27.09
C LEU A 314 16.00 0.75 27.43
#